data_AF-A0A966Q3F6-F1
#
_entry.id   AF-A0A966Q3F6-F1
#
_cell.length_a   1.000
_cell.length_b   1.000
_cell.length_c   1.000
_cell.angle_alpha   90.00
_cell.angle_beta   90.00
_cell.angle_gamma   90.00
#
_symmetry.space_group_name_H-M   'P 1'
#
loop_
_entity.id
_entity.type
_entity.pdbx_description
1 polymer ?
#
loop_
_entity_poly.entity_id
_entity_poly.type
_entity_poly.pdbx_seq_one_letter_code
_entity_poly.pdbx_strand_id
1 'polypeptide(L)'
;VQDVKQIIYNYSGYLVIDSEIIEYDAIEYQYKDSQGLRQVLWITQVSDLQKIANNLYASESANKIIGQTGKVRVKTRGAFGTSAVAHAKTGSITGWNGFDNTLRSSGETAPAVSQSKTVTQNTSSIPSITETPPESEGPQVGDKIIQKSLLQITALGSKSEQSKQYSIAVKDMEINTSGNYYNFGTGLFFKGTEKNTRGSGGIAFFTSPNGLDGYYIKLETTSNQPESGSDTPLSIFKVKNGVITNLQDSQTDKTKSLAYLAQGVSYKVDVRVQIKNSIVSIDAYINNFKVTAVDSSNIISPTSNIAVFSNSNSTFFDYVYSIPLSEKQYTDGVMADQYSGRFGSTTLDFLYGDKLSSGFENSGISGGKIDEFGTVARELLKVNIKYDSRPAFPIITSLGLNQFVELLGYRLNSFGAEV
;
A
#
# COMPACT_ATOMS: atom_id res chain seq x y z
N VAL A 1 -17.44 15.04 18.24
CA VAL A 1 -17.88 14.72 16.86
C VAL A 1 -17.07 13.51 16.45
N GLN A 2 -17.72 12.36 16.25
CA GLN A 2 -17.01 11.14 15.85
C GLN A 2 -16.61 11.32 14.38
N ASP A 3 -15.32 11.17 14.07
CA ASP A 3 -14.76 11.40 12.72
C ASP A 3 -15.53 10.59 11.68
N VAL A 4 -16.37 11.28 10.91
CA VAL A 4 -16.86 10.74 9.64
C VAL A 4 -15.62 10.62 8.76
N LYS A 5 -15.18 9.39 8.46
CA LYS A 5 -14.06 9.15 7.56
C LYS A 5 -14.31 9.88 6.24
N GLN A 6 -13.63 11.00 6.02
CA GLN A 6 -13.65 11.72 4.76
C GLN A 6 -12.74 10.97 3.78
N ILE A 7 -13.24 10.73 2.56
CA ILE A 7 -12.49 10.09 1.47
C ILE A 7 -11.60 11.13 0.79
N ILE A 8 -12.12 12.35 0.64
CA ILE A 8 -11.41 13.52 0.12
C ILE A 8 -11.43 14.60 1.21
N TYR A 9 -10.28 15.23 1.46
CA TYR A 9 -10.09 16.15 2.58
C TYR A 9 -10.72 17.52 2.30
N ASN A 10 -10.57 18.05 1.09
CA ASN A 10 -11.12 19.36 0.71
C ASN A 10 -12.35 19.22 -0.20
N TYR A 11 -13.34 20.09 -0.01
CA TYR A 11 -14.56 20.13 -0.85
C TYR A 11 -14.32 20.66 -2.26
N SER A 12 -13.18 21.30 -2.49
CA SER A 12 -12.71 21.78 -3.78
C SER A 12 -11.20 21.68 -3.83
N GLY A 13 -10.64 21.39 -5.00
CA GLY A 13 -9.21 21.16 -5.17
C GLY A 13 -8.91 20.57 -6.53
N TYR A 14 -7.84 19.79 -6.60
CA TYR A 14 -7.48 19.08 -7.81
C TYR A 14 -7.24 17.61 -7.50
N LEU A 15 -7.49 16.75 -8.48
CA LEU A 15 -7.13 15.33 -8.45
C LEU A 15 -6.15 15.08 -9.59
N VAL A 16 -5.10 14.29 -9.33
CA VAL A 16 -4.27 13.69 -10.37
C VAL A 16 -4.73 12.27 -10.59
N ILE A 17 -5.01 11.93 -11.84
CA ILE A 17 -5.24 10.55 -12.30
C ILE A 17 -4.34 10.35 -13.52
N ASP A 18 -3.49 9.32 -13.48
CA ASP A 18 -2.46 9.09 -14.51
C ASP A 18 -1.59 10.34 -14.76
N SER A 19 -1.85 11.07 -15.86
CA SER A 19 -1.18 12.32 -16.22
C SER A 19 -2.14 13.48 -16.45
N GLU A 20 -3.41 13.33 -16.09
CA GLU A 20 -4.41 14.41 -16.13
C GLU A 20 -4.59 15.01 -14.73
N ILE A 21 -4.63 16.33 -14.65
CA ILE A 21 -5.08 17.04 -13.45
C ILE A 21 -6.53 17.49 -13.68
N ILE A 22 -7.40 17.14 -12.75
CA ILE A 22 -8.82 17.44 -12.77
C ILE A 22 -9.14 18.38 -11.61
N GLU A 23 -9.63 19.58 -11.89
CA GLU A 23 -10.17 20.49 -10.89
C GLU A 23 -11.58 20.05 -10.51
N TYR A 24 -11.86 19.98 -9.21
CA TYR A 24 -13.19 19.71 -8.68
C TYR A 24 -13.63 20.79 -7.69
N ASP A 25 -14.94 21.01 -7.59
CA ASP A 25 -15.51 22.10 -6.79
C ASP A 25 -16.57 21.65 -5.78
N ALA A 26 -16.91 20.37 -5.76
CA ALA A 26 -17.81 19.78 -4.77
C ALA A 26 -17.57 18.28 -4.58
N ILE A 27 -17.99 17.76 -3.42
CA ILE A 27 -18.07 16.32 -3.12
C ILE A 27 -19.53 15.94 -2.94
N GLU A 28 -19.98 14.82 -3.53
CA GLU A 28 -21.34 14.30 -3.31
C GLU A 28 -21.38 13.55 -1.99
N TYR A 29 -22.21 14.04 -1.08
CA TYR A 29 -22.59 13.34 0.14
C TYR A 29 -23.91 12.62 -0.08
N GLN A 30 -24.09 11.51 0.61
CA GLN A 30 -25.41 10.93 0.82
C GLN A 30 -25.84 11.11 2.27
N TYR A 31 -27.16 11.16 2.50
CA TYR A 31 -27.72 11.10 3.84
C TYR A 31 -29.08 10.41 3.88
N LYS A 32 -29.51 9.91 5.05
CA LYS A 32 -30.91 9.52 5.29
C LYS A 32 -31.71 10.71 5.81
N ASP A 33 -32.80 11.05 5.14
CA ASP A 33 -33.69 12.13 5.54
C ASP A 33 -34.55 11.77 6.77
N SER A 34 -35.35 12.72 7.27
CA SER A 34 -36.22 12.50 8.43
C SER A 34 -37.23 11.34 8.26
N GLN A 35 -37.50 10.91 7.03
CA GLN A 35 -38.37 9.77 6.70
C GLN A 35 -37.59 8.45 6.52
N GLY A 36 -36.26 8.48 6.70
CA GLY A 36 -35.37 7.34 6.52
C GLY A 36 -35.01 7.06 5.06
N LEU A 37 -35.39 7.94 4.12
CA LEU A 37 -35.09 7.78 2.70
C LEU A 37 -33.70 8.34 2.39
N ARG A 38 -32.99 7.69 1.46
CA ARG A 38 -31.66 8.12 1.04
C ARG A 38 -31.74 9.27 0.04
N GLN A 39 -30.99 10.32 0.31
CA GLN A 39 -30.85 11.51 -0.52
C GLN A 39 -29.36 11.76 -0.81
N VAL A 40 -29.08 12.54 -1.85
CA VAL A 40 -27.72 13.00 -2.20
C VAL A 40 -27.65 14.52 -2.26
N LEU A 41 -26.50 15.08 -1.91
CA LEU A 41 -26.24 16.52 -1.91
C LEU A 41 -24.78 16.81 -2.27
N TRP A 42 -24.56 17.76 -3.16
CA TRP A 42 -23.23 18.30 -3.45
C TRP A 42 -22.82 19.30 -2.36
N ILE A 43 -21.68 19.04 -1.72
CA ILE A 43 -21.10 19.86 -0.66
C ILE A 43 -19.88 20.59 -1.23
N THR A 44 -19.92 21.92 -1.23
CA THR A 44 -18.85 22.80 -1.71
C THR A 44 -18.02 23.38 -0.56
N GLN A 45 -18.58 23.37 0.65
CA GLN A 45 -17.95 23.87 1.87
C GLN A 45 -18.63 23.28 3.10
N VAL A 46 -17.97 23.36 4.27
CA VAL A 46 -18.47 22.80 5.54
C VAL A 46 -19.88 23.31 5.89
N SER A 47 -20.19 24.58 5.62
CA SER A 47 -21.50 25.17 5.94
C SER A 47 -22.66 24.56 5.15
N ASP A 48 -22.41 23.93 4.00
CA ASP A 48 -23.46 23.23 3.26
C ASP A 48 -24.02 22.04 4.05
N LEU A 49 -23.25 21.46 4.99
CA LEU A 49 -23.73 20.40 5.88
C LEU A 49 -24.83 20.90 6.83
N GLN A 50 -24.92 22.21 7.09
CA GLN A 50 -26.01 22.77 7.89
C GLN A 50 -27.36 22.68 7.17
N LYS A 51 -27.37 22.64 5.83
CA LYS A 51 -28.60 22.51 5.02
C LYS A 51 -29.38 21.25 5.34
N ILE A 52 -28.69 20.20 5.80
CA ILE A 52 -29.28 18.89 6.08
C ILE A 52 -29.38 18.59 7.57
N ALA A 53 -28.77 19.40 8.45
CA ALA A 53 -28.67 19.11 9.89
C ALA A 53 -30.05 18.86 10.56
N ASN A 54 -31.08 19.59 10.16
CA ASN A 54 -32.44 19.46 10.70
C ASN A 54 -33.31 18.41 9.99
N ASN A 55 -32.79 17.77 8.95
CA ASN A 55 -33.49 16.76 8.16
C ASN A 55 -32.80 15.39 8.24
N LEU A 56 -31.91 15.14 9.20
CA LEU A 56 -31.26 13.84 9.36
C LEU A 56 -32.17 12.85 10.09
N TYR A 57 -32.13 11.58 9.67
CA TYR A 57 -32.84 10.50 10.36
C TYR A 57 -32.29 10.30 11.79
N ALA A 58 -33.09 10.54 12.82
CA ALA A 58 -32.60 10.60 14.20
C ALA A 58 -32.40 9.22 14.89
N SER A 59 -32.86 8.13 14.29
CA SER A 59 -32.91 6.80 14.94
C SER A 59 -31.68 5.91 14.69
N GLU A 60 -30.66 6.41 13.98
CA GLU A 60 -29.40 5.70 13.73
C GLU A 60 -28.19 6.54 14.18
N SER A 61 -27.01 5.93 14.20
CA SER A 61 -25.77 6.64 14.48
C SER A 61 -25.32 7.46 13.25
N ALA A 62 -24.73 8.64 13.48
CA ALA A 62 -24.37 9.58 12.39
C ALA A 62 -23.51 8.96 11.28
N ASN A 63 -22.60 8.06 11.63
CA ASN A 63 -21.75 7.33 10.68
C ASN A 63 -22.52 6.33 9.77
N LYS A 64 -23.79 6.04 10.07
CA LYS A 64 -24.71 5.27 9.22
C LYS A 64 -25.68 6.16 8.44
N ILE A 65 -25.85 7.40 8.89
CA ILE A 65 -26.84 8.34 8.36
C ILE A 65 -26.25 9.21 7.27
N ILE A 66 -24.98 9.64 7.38
CA ILE A 66 -24.35 10.59 6.46
C ILE A 66 -22.92 10.17 6.12
N GLY A 67 -22.53 10.35 4.85
CA GLY A 67 -21.15 10.12 4.42
C GLY A 67 -20.89 10.55 2.97
N GLN A 68 -19.61 10.70 2.62
CA GLN A 68 -19.20 10.94 1.23
C GLN A 68 -19.50 9.71 0.37
N THR A 69 -19.95 9.93 -0.86
CA THR A 69 -20.16 8.86 -1.86
C THR A 69 -18.88 8.49 -2.61
N GLY A 70 -17.84 9.32 -2.51
CA GLY A 70 -16.61 9.21 -3.30
C GLY A 70 -16.69 9.85 -4.68
N LYS A 71 -17.85 10.41 -5.08
CA LYS A 71 -17.95 11.22 -6.31
C LYS A 71 -17.57 12.66 -6.05
N VAL A 72 -16.88 13.24 -7.02
CA VAL A 72 -16.59 14.67 -7.10
C VAL A 72 -17.31 15.31 -8.27
N ARG A 73 -17.64 16.59 -8.15
CA ARG A 73 -18.12 17.39 -9.26
C ARG A 73 -16.92 17.98 -9.99
N VAL A 74 -16.70 17.50 -11.21
CA VAL A 74 -15.62 18.00 -12.06
C VAL A 74 -15.96 19.40 -12.53
N LYS A 75 -15.07 20.35 -12.23
CA LYS A 75 -15.14 21.73 -12.70
C LYS A 75 -14.36 21.90 -13.99
N THR A 76 -13.11 21.43 -14.00
CA THR A 76 -12.20 21.56 -15.15
C THR A 76 -11.41 20.28 -15.35
N ARG A 77 -11.29 19.83 -16.59
CA ARG A 77 -10.39 18.75 -17.01
C ARG A 77 -9.15 19.31 -17.68
N GLY A 78 -8.02 18.63 -17.59
CA GLY A 78 -6.77 19.13 -18.15
C GLY A 78 -6.26 20.40 -17.45
N ALA A 79 -6.50 20.54 -16.15
CA ALA A 79 -6.02 21.67 -15.37
C ALA A 79 -4.48 21.77 -15.44
N PHE A 80 -3.97 22.99 -15.28
CA PHE A 80 -2.54 23.31 -15.43
C PHE A 80 -1.92 22.91 -16.78
N GLY A 81 -2.73 22.80 -17.84
CA GLY A 81 -2.27 22.48 -19.19
C GLY A 81 -2.02 20.98 -19.42
N THR A 82 -2.48 20.12 -18.51
CA THR A 82 -2.49 18.67 -18.75
C THR A 82 -3.50 18.29 -19.83
N SER A 83 -3.30 17.15 -20.49
CA SER A 83 -4.22 16.69 -21.53
C SER A 83 -5.37 15.91 -20.92
N ALA A 84 -6.57 16.30 -21.32
CA ALA A 84 -7.80 15.61 -20.94
C ALA A 84 -7.88 14.24 -21.64
N VAL A 85 -7.75 13.12 -20.91
CA VAL A 85 -7.82 11.74 -21.41
C VAL A 85 -8.97 10.93 -20.78
N ALA A 86 -9.43 9.89 -21.46
CA ALA A 86 -10.40 8.97 -20.89
C ALA A 86 -9.68 8.03 -19.89
N HIS A 87 -10.00 8.17 -18.60
CA HIS A 87 -9.50 7.23 -17.59
C HIS A 87 -10.38 5.99 -17.57
N ALA A 88 -9.80 4.85 -17.95
CA ALA A 88 -10.47 3.57 -17.76
C ALA A 88 -10.49 3.24 -16.26
N LYS A 89 -11.58 2.64 -15.79
CA LYS A 89 -11.54 1.89 -14.53
C LYS A 89 -10.48 0.82 -14.73
N THR A 90 -9.35 0.90 -14.03
CA THR A 90 -8.22 0.01 -14.23
C THR A 90 -8.65 -1.40 -13.82
N GLY A 91 -9.11 -2.17 -14.80
CA GLY A 91 -9.48 -3.56 -14.62
C GLY A 91 -8.24 -4.45 -14.67
N SER A 92 -7.28 -4.18 -15.56
CA SER A 92 -6.20 -5.11 -15.85
C SER A 92 -4.89 -4.77 -15.15
N ILE A 93 -4.49 -5.63 -14.20
CA ILE A 93 -3.07 -5.73 -13.86
C ILE A 93 -2.36 -6.45 -15.01
N THR A 94 -1.52 -5.72 -15.72
CA THR A 94 -0.70 -6.30 -16.79
C THR A 94 0.60 -6.83 -16.16
N GLY A 95 0.98 -8.05 -16.53
CA GLY A 95 2.26 -8.65 -16.13
C GLY A 95 2.23 -9.45 -14.81
N TRP A 96 1.09 -9.59 -14.15
CA TRP A 96 0.96 -10.47 -12.97
C TRP A 96 0.45 -11.85 -13.34
N ASN A 97 1.15 -12.87 -12.85
CA ASN A 97 0.82 -14.27 -13.02
C ASN A 97 0.40 -14.88 -11.67
N GLY A 98 -0.74 -15.56 -11.64
CA GLY A 98 -1.28 -16.17 -10.43
C GLY A 98 -0.86 -17.63 -10.31
N PHE A 99 -0.55 -18.05 -9.08
CA PHE A 99 -0.21 -19.43 -8.75
C PHE A 99 -0.84 -19.84 -7.42
N ASP A 100 -1.15 -21.12 -7.33
CA ASP A 100 -1.48 -21.81 -6.10
C ASP A 100 -0.37 -22.82 -5.85
N ASN A 101 0.47 -22.52 -4.87
CA ASN A 101 1.65 -23.29 -4.54
C ASN A 101 1.44 -24.06 -3.24
N THR A 102 1.83 -25.34 -3.25
CA THR A 102 2.04 -26.11 -2.03
C THR A 102 3.53 -26.14 -1.74
N LEU A 103 3.94 -25.32 -0.77
CA LEU A 103 5.31 -25.28 -0.26
C LEU A 103 5.49 -26.32 0.84
N ARG A 104 6.71 -26.84 1.01
CA ARG A 104 6.99 -27.94 1.94
C ARG A 104 7.98 -27.54 3.02
N SER A 105 7.88 -28.18 4.17
CA SER A 105 8.88 -28.03 5.24
C SER A 105 10.15 -28.80 4.89
N SER A 106 11.28 -28.38 5.48
CA SER A 106 12.53 -29.12 5.39
C SER A 106 12.36 -30.58 5.88
N GLY A 107 12.79 -31.55 5.08
CA GLY A 107 12.67 -32.99 5.37
C GLY A 107 11.52 -33.72 4.68
N GLU A 108 10.60 -33.02 4.01
CA GLU A 108 9.48 -33.65 3.29
C GLU A 108 9.87 -34.11 1.88
N THR A 109 9.45 -35.33 1.51
CA THR A 109 9.80 -36.01 0.26
C THR A 109 8.79 -35.81 -0.87
N ALA A 110 7.56 -35.40 -0.57
CA ALA A 110 6.57 -35.09 -1.59
C ALA A 110 7.02 -33.88 -2.44
N PRO A 111 6.81 -33.90 -3.78
CA PRO A 111 7.20 -32.79 -4.64
C PRO A 111 6.38 -31.54 -4.30
N ALA A 112 7.03 -30.38 -4.34
CA ALA A 112 6.32 -29.10 -4.31
C ALA A 112 5.45 -28.98 -5.56
N VAL A 113 4.25 -28.45 -5.41
CA VAL A 113 3.28 -28.31 -6.50
C VAL A 113 3.04 -26.84 -6.76
N SER A 114 3.05 -26.44 -8.03
CA SER A 114 2.63 -25.12 -8.48
C SER A 114 1.56 -25.28 -9.55
N GLN A 115 0.38 -24.71 -9.29
CA GLN A 115 -0.73 -24.70 -10.24
C GLN A 115 -0.95 -23.26 -10.70
N SER A 116 -0.87 -23.03 -12.01
CA SER A 116 -1.20 -21.71 -12.55
C SER A 116 -2.68 -21.41 -12.31
N LYS A 117 -2.95 -20.18 -11.89
CA LYS A 117 -4.29 -19.64 -11.72
C LYS A 117 -4.41 -18.32 -12.44
N THR A 118 -5.56 -18.14 -13.05
CA THR A 118 -5.97 -16.84 -13.56
C THR A 118 -6.03 -15.84 -12.41
N VAL A 119 -5.44 -14.67 -12.63
CA VAL A 119 -5.71 -13.51 -11.78
C VAL A 119 -6.97 -12.84 -12.32
N THR A 120 -8.07 -12.99 -11.58
CA THR A 120 -9.42 -12.66 -12.04
C THR A 120 -9.83 -11.29 -11.53
N GLN A 121 -10.23 -10.40 -12.42
CA GLN A 121 -10.60 -9.03 -12.06
C GLN A 121 -12.05 -9.02 -11.57
N ASN A 122 -12.35 -8.32 -10.47
CA ASN A 122 -13.72 -8.01 -10.12
C ASN A 122 -13.90 -6.50 -10.20
N THR A 123 -14.33 -6.03 -11.38
CA THR A 123 -14.85 -4.69 -11.56
C THR A 123 -16.21 -4.59 -10.87
N SER A 124 -16.23 -4.80 -9.55
CA SER A 124 -17.39 -4.48 -8.74
C SER A 124 -17.74 -3.03 -9.08
N SER A 125 -19.01 -2.80 -9.39
CA SER A 125 -19.54 -1.45 -9.50
C SER A 125 -19.01 -0.62 -8.33
N ILE A 126 -18.79 0.68 -8.56
CA ILE A 126 -18.53 1.66 -7.49
C ILE A 126 -19.45 1.26 -6.34
N PRO A 127 -18.98 1.19 -5.06
CA PRO A 127 -19.90 1.00 -3.96
C PRO A 127 -20.87 2.18 -3.96
N SER A 128 -21.95 1.99 -4.69
CA SER A 128 -23.19 2.64 -4.48
C SER A 128 -23.56 2.17 -3.10
N ILE A 129 -23.35 3.02 -2.12
CA ILE A 129 -23.80 2.79 -0.75
C ILE A 129 -25.31 2.52 -0.77
N THR A 130 -26.01 2.96 -1.84
CA THR A 130 -27.40 2.69 -2.23
C THR A 130 -27.73 1.22 -2.49
N GLU A 131 -26.75 0.34 -2.74
CA GLU A 131 -26.95 -1.10 -2.86
C GLU A 131 -26.04 -1.81 -1.85
N THR A 132 -26.65 -2.49 -0.88
CA THR A 132 -25.95 -3.55 -0.17
C THR A 132 -25.57 -4.57 -1.24
N PRO A 133 -24.27 -4.88 -1.46
CA PRO A 133 -23.90 -5.93 -2.39
C PRO A 133 -24.68 -7.19 -1.99
N PRO A 134 -25.33 -7.91 -2.93
CA PRO A 134 -25.90 -9.19 -2.60
C PRO A 134 -24.82 -10.04 -1.94
N GLU A 135 -25.10 -10.54 -0.75
CA GLU A 135 -24.18 -11.30 0.10
C GLU A 135 -23.78 -12.66 -0.55
N SER A 136 -24.24 -12.94 -1.77
CA SER A 136 -24.22 -14.25 -2.41
C SER A 136 -23.17 -14.46 -3.49
N GLU A 137 -22.32 -13.49 -3.83
CA GLU A 137 -21.14 -13.74 -4.69
C GLU A 137 -19.86 -13.26 -4.01
N GLY A 138 -19.61 -13.84 -2.83
CA GLY A 138 -18.29 -13.76 -2.22
C GLY A 138 -17.22 -14.37 -3.15
N PRO A 139 -15.98 -13.83 -3.13
CA PRO A 139 -14.83 -14.46 -3.78
C PRO A 139 -14.75 -15.94 -3.43
N GLN A 140 -14.57 -16.80 -4.44
CA GLN A 140 -14.32 -18.21 -4.24
C GLN A 140 -12.89 -18.42 -3.72
N VAL A 141 -12.69 -19.60 -3.13
CA VAL A 141 -11.40 -20.04 -2.60
C VAL A 141 -10.32 -20.01 -3.70
N GLY A 142 -9.18 -19.36 -3.43
CA GLY A 142 -8.07 -19.23 -4.39
C GLY A 142 -8.21 -18.08 -5.39
N ASP A 143 -9.23 -17.23 -5.28
CA ASP A 143 -9.38 -16.07 -6.16
C ASP A 143 -8.32 -14.99 -5.88
N LYS A 144 -7.81 -14.37 -6.95
CA LYS A 144 -6.97 -13.16 -6.89
C LYS A 144 -7.75 -12.06 -7.57
N ILE A 145 -8.24 -11.10 -6.81
CA ILE A 145 -9.25 -10.12 -7.24
C ILE A 145 -8.77 -8.71 -7.04
N ILE A 146 -8.87 -7.85 -8.05
CA ILE A 146 -8.70 -6.41 -7.84
C ILE A 146 -10.07 -5.82 -7.49
N GLN A 147 -10.19 -5.14 -6.36
CA GLN A 147 -11.39 -4.38 -5.99
C GLN A 147 -10.97 -2.97 -5.56
N LYS A 148 -11.55 -1.92 -6.18
CA LYS A 148 -11.48 -0.53 -5.69
C LYS A 148 -10.10 -0.09 -5.20
N SER A 149 -9.14 -0.11 -6.12
CA SER A 149 -7.77 0.34 -5.86
C SER A 149 -6.94 -0.58 -4.96
N LEU A 150 -7.30 -1.87 -4.88
CA LEU A 150 -6.60 -2.89 -4.09
C LEU A 150 -6.47 -4.19 -4.88
N LEU A 151 -5.34 -4.88 -4.73
CA LEU A 151 -5.21 -6.29 -5.11
C LEU A 151 -5.56 -7.15 -3.88
N GLN A 152 -6.60 -7.95 -3.98
CA GLN A 152 -6.97 -8.98 -3.02
C GLN A 152 -6.40 -10.33 -3.48
N ILE A 153 -5.77 -11.04 -2.56
CA ILE A 153 -5.39 -12.44 -2.75
C ILE A 153 -6.10 -13.26 -1.67
N THR A 154 -6.88 -14.25 -2.10
CA THR A 154 -7.60 -15.17 -1.22
C THR A 154 -6.94 -16.54 -1.21
N ALA A 155 -6.62 -17.03 -0.01
CA ALA A 155 -6.01 -18.34 0.20
C ALA A 155 -6.94 -19.51 -0.17
N LEU A 156 -6.35 -20.68 -0.37
CA LEU A 156 -6.98 -21.91 -0.86
C LEU A 156 -7.87 -22.69 0.14
N GLY A 157 -8.16 -22.13 1.32
CA GLY A 157 -9.25 -22.66 2.15
C GLY A 157 -9.18 -22.24 3.61
N SER A 158 -10.03 -22.88 4.43
CA SER A 158 -10.07 -22.76 5.89
C SER A 158 -10.08 -24.16 6.53
N LYS A 159 -8.99 -24.60 7.22
CA LYS A 159 -9.00 -25.37 8.50
C LYS A 159 -7.85 -26.35 8.85
N SER A 160 -6.94 -26.84 8.00
CA SER A 160 -5.80 -27.67 8.53
C SER A 160 -4.65 -27.99 7.57
N GLU A 161 -4.85 -27.99 6.24
CA GLU A 161 -3.81 -28.25 5.22
C GLU A 161 -3.11 -26.95 4.72
N GLN A 162 -3.46 -25.81 5.31
CA GLN A 162 -3.17 -24.46 4.79
C GLN A 162 -1.83 -23.86 5.20
N SER A 163 -1.12 -24.38 6.21
CA SER A 163 0.19 -23.82 6.59
C SER A 163 1.21 -23.88 5.44
N LYS A 164 0.92 -24.71 4.43
CA LYS A 164 1.76 -25.00 3.25
C LYS A 164 1.19 -24.47 1.93
N GLN A 165 -0.06 -24.03 1.90
CA GLN A 165 -0.70 -23.56 0.67
C GLN A 165 -0.60 -22.05 0.58
N TYR A 166 -0.01 -21.57 -0.51
CA TYR A 166 0.23 -20.17 -0.78
C TYR A 166 -0.46 -19.82 -2.10
N SER A 167 -1.44 -18.93 -2.01
CA SER A 167 -1.96 -18.26 -3.20
C SER A 167 -1.07 -17.06 -3.45
N ILE A 168 -0.42 -17.04 -4.61
CA ILE A 168 0.66 -16.10 -4.94
C ILE A 168 0.31 -15.39 -6.25
N ALA A 169 0.60 -14.10 -6.33
CA ALA A 169 0.70 -13.37 -7.59
C ALA A 169 2.17 -12.94 -7.77
N VAL A 170 2.75 -13.21 -8.93
CA VAL A 170 4.15 -12.90 -9.26
C VAL A 170 4.20 -11.94 -10.45
N LYS A 171 5.09 -10.96 -10.43
CA LYS A 171 5.36 -10.05 -11.54
C LYS A 171 6.84 -9.83 -11.72
N ASP A 172 7.28 -9.80 -12.97
CA ASP A 172 8.60 -9.31 -13.36
C ASP A 172 8.59 -7.78 -13.32
N MET A 173 9.38 -7.19 -12.43
CA MET A 173 9.51 -5.74 -12.28
C MET A 173 10.62 -5.16 -13.16
N GLU A 174 11.28 -5.96 -14.01
CA GLU A 174 12.29 -5.49 -14.97
C GLU A 174 13.42 -4.64 -14.34
N ILE A 175 13.69 -4.84 -13.05
CA ILE A 175 14.74 -4.11 -12.34
C ILE A 175 16.12 -4.65 -12.70
N ASN A 176 17.16 -3.81 -12.59
CA ASN A 176 18.54 -4.28 -12.75
C ASN A 176 18.95 -5.16 -11.55
N THR A 177 19.35 -6.40 -11.81
CA THR A 177 19.74 -7.41 -10.80
C THR A 177 21.25 -7.66 -10.72
N SER A 178 22.08 -6.86 -11.41
CA SER A 178 23.54 -6.97 -11.35
C SER A 178 24.16 -6.27 -10.12
N GLY A 179 23.36 -5.52 -9.37
CA GLY A 179 23.77 -4.78 -8.18
C GLY A 179 23.82 -5.63 -6.91
N ASN A 180 24.22 -5.00 -5.80
CA ASN A 180 24.32 -5.65 -4.48
C ASN A 180 23.30 -5.12 -3.46
N TYR A 181 22.55 -4.07 -3.81
CA TYR A 181 21.69 -3.35 -2.89
C TYR A 181 20.32 -3.16 -3.51
N TYR A 182 19.28 -3.49 -2.77
CA TYR A 182 17.90 -3.47 -3.26
C TYR A 182 16.94 -3.05 -2.17
N ASN A 183 15.80 -2.52 -2.61
CA ASN A 183 14.68 -2.24 -1.74
C ASN A 183 13.38 -2.73 -2.37
N PHE A 184 12.54 -3.37 -1.56
CA PHE A 184 11.24 -3.88 -1.95
C PHE A 184 10.22 -3.45 -0.91
N GLY A 185 8.95 -3.34 -1.31
CA GLY A 185 7.93 -3.04 -0.33
C GLY A 185 6.52 -3.05 -0.87
N THR A 186 5.58 -2.98 0.06
CA THR A 186 4.14 -3.01 -0.21
C THR A 186 3.37 -2.42 0.97
N GLY A 187 2.19 -1.86 0.68
CA GLY A 187 1.16 -1.61 1.70
C GLY A 187 0.17 -2.76 1.70
N LEU A 188 -0.10 -3.35 2.87
CA LEU A 188 -1.08 -4.45 2.99
C LEU A 188 -1.98 -4.34 4.21
N PHE A 189 -3.14 -4.98 4.15
CA PHE A 189 -4.00 -5.20 5.30
C PHE A 189 -4.77 -6.51 5.20
N PHE A 190 -5.24 -7.00 6.35
CA PHE A 190 -6.10 -8.17 6.44
C PHE A 190 -7.57 -7.76 6.56
N LYS A 191 -8.48 -8.55 5.97
CA LYS A 191 -9.92 -8.29 6.03
C LYS A 191 -10.39 -8.06 7.47
N GLY A 192 -10.98 -6.91 7.75
CA GLY A 192 -11.72 -6.69 9.00
C GLY A 192 -13.09 -7.35 8.91
N THR A 193 -13.39 -8.31 9.78
CA THR A 193 -14.76 -8.82 9.98
C THR A 193 -15.18 -8.65 11.44
N GLU A 194 -16.48 -8.73 11.74
CA GLU A 194 -16.99 -8.50 13.11
C GLU A 194 -16.56 -9.56 14.14
N LYS A 195 -15.87 -10.65 13.74
CA LYS A 195 -15.33 -11.68 14.65
C LYS A 195 -13.93 -12.13 14.25
N ASN A 196 -12.92 -11.91 15.10
CA ASN A 196 -11.58 -12.53 15.17
C ASN A 196 -11.18 -13.41 13.96
N THR A 197 -11.19 -12.83 12.76
CA THR A 197 -10.84 -13.57 11.56
C THR A 197 -9.33 -13.64 11.48
N ARG A 198 -8.85 -14.84 11.18
CA ARG A 198 -7.44 -15.12 10.98
C ARG A 198 -6.97 -14.45 9.68
N GLY A 199 -5.73 -13.99 9.59
CA GLY A 199 -5.20 -13.44 8.36
C GLY A 199 -3.72 -13.70 8.26
N SER A 200 -3.25 -14.10 7.08
CA SER A 200 -1.82 -14.21 6.82
C SER A 200 -1.50 -14.02 5.35
N GLY A 201 -0.41 -13.29 5.10
CA GLY A 201 0.08 -12.98 3.77
C GLY A 201 1.31 -12.09 3.84
N GLY A 202 1.76 -11.60 2.70
CA GLY A 202 2.94 -10.74 2.67
C GLY A 202 3.51 -10.58 1.27
N ILE A 203 4.80 -10.28 1.25
CA ILE A 203 5.61 -9.98 0.06
C ILE A 203 6.77 -10.97 -0.02
N ALA A 204 7.15 -11.32 -1.24
CA ALA A 204 8.35 -12.09 -1.53
C ALA A 204 9.14 -11.43 -2.66
N PHE A 205 10.46 -11.54 -2.62
CA PHE A 205 11.36 -10.92 -3.59
C PHE A 205 12.42 -11.91 -4.05
N PHE A 206 13.06 -11.60 -5.18
CA PHE A 206 13.95 -12.51 -5.88
C PHE A 206 13.30 -13.86 -6.17
N THR A 207 12.02 -13.83 -6.54
CA THR A 207 11.27 -15.05 -6.73
C THR A 207 11.58 -15.69 -8.08
N SER A 208 11.34 -17.00 -8.21
CA SER A 208 11.17 -17.60 -9.54
C SER A 208 9.82 -17.17 -10.14
N PRO A 209 9.62 -17.26 -11.47
CA PRO A 209 8.38 -16.82 -12.12
C PRO A 209 7.10 -17.47 -11.60
N ASN A 210 7.20 -18.61 -10.92
CA ASN A 210 6.08 -19.33 -10.31
C ASN A 210 6.07 -19.26 -8.77
N GLY A 211 7.01 -18.53 -8.14
CA GLY A 211 7.10 -18.39 -6.69
C GLY A 211 7.58 -19.65 -5.94
N LEU A 212 8.19 -20.63 -6.60
CA LEU A 212 8.77 -21.80 -5.92
C LEU A 212 10.19 -21.54 -5.37
N ASP A 213 10.79 -20.42 -5.73
CA ASP A 213 12.02 -19.88 -5.14
C ASP A 213 11.79 -18.44 -4.69
N GLY A 214 12.56 -17.96 -3.71
CA GLY A 214 12.58 -16.57 -3.29
C GLY A 214 12.73 -16.37 -1.79
N TYR A 215 12.85 -15.11 -1.36
CA TYR A 215 12.78 -14.72 0.04
C TYR A 215 11.41 -14.16 0.37
N TYR A 216 10.82 -14.60 1.48
CA TYR A 216 9.45 -14.31 1.86
C TYR A 216 9.42 -13.58 3.20
N ILE A 217 8.67 -12.47 3.24
CA ILE A 217 8.31 -11.73 4.45
C ILE A 217 6.84 -11.99 4.71
N LYS A 218 6.54 -12.79 5.73
CA LYS A 218 5.18 -13.18 6.10
C LYS A 218 4.73 -12.41 7.33
N LEU A 219 3.55 -11.81 7.21
CA LEU A 219 2.80 -11.27 8.33
C LEU A 219 1.60 -12.16 8.63
N GLU A 220 1.26 -12.31 9.90
CA GLU A 220 0.04 -12.95 10.34
C GLU A 220 -0.60 -12.22 11.52
N THR A 221 -1.93 -12.20 11.54
CA THR A 221 -2.66 -11.64 12.68
C THR A 221 -2.37 -12.46 13.94
N THR A 222 -2.34 -11.82 15.10
CA THR A 222 -2.15 -12.53 16.39
C THR A 222 -3.22 -13.60 16.62
N SER A 223 -4.42 -13.43 16.05
CA SER A 223 -5.49 -14.44 16.05
C SER A 223 -5.18 -15.71 15.23
N ASN A 224 -4.21 -15.66 14.30
CA ASN A 224 -3.78 -16.79 13.47
C ASN A 224 -2.62 -17.60 14.08
N GLN A 225 -1.85 -17.01 14.99
CA GLN A 225 -0.67 -17.66 15.59
C GLN A 225 -0.93 -19.02 16.24
N PRO A 226 -2.04 -19.24 16.99
CA PRO A 226 -2.31 -20.57 17.56
C PRO A 226 -2.49 -21.68 16.51
N GLU A 227 -2.87 -21.31 15.28
CA GLU A 227 -3.06 -22.26 14.17
C GLU A 227 -1.77 -22.49 13.39
N SER A 228 -0.98 -21.44 13.18
CA SER A 228 0.31 -21.55 12.50
C SER A 228 1.39 -22.20 13.36
N GLY A 229 1.20 -22.20 14.69
CA GLY A 229 2.22 -22.60 15.65
C GLY A 229 3.38 -21.60 15.74
N SER A 230 3.21 -20.38 15.22
CA SER A 230 4.24 -19.34 15.26
C SER A 230 4.20 -18.56 16.58
N ASP A 231 5.37 -18.33 17.16
CA ASP A 231 5.53 -17.49 18.35
C ASP A 231 5.54 -15.98 18.00
N THR A 232 5.75 -15.63 16.73
CA THR A 232 5.85 -14.23 16.26
C THR A 232 4.92 -13.96 15.07
N PRO A 233 4.35 -12.75 14.95
CA PRO A 233 3.45 -12.40 13.86
C PRO A 233 4.18 -12.03 12.56
N LEU A 234 5.50 -11.87 12.63
CA LEU A 234 6.39 -11.68 11.49
C LEU A 234 7.33 -12.88 11.40
N SER A 235 7.53 -13.40 10.19
CA SER A 235 8.50 -14.45 9.89
C SER A 235 9.22 -14.14 8.58
N ILE A 236 10.53 -14.39 8.56
CA ILE A 236 11.37 -14.27 7.37
C ILE A 236 11.91 -15.65 7.01
N PHE A 237 11.64 -16.10 5.79
CA PHE A 237 12.09 -17.41 5.33
C PHE A 237 12.51 -17.38 3.87
N LYS A 238 13.36 -18.34 3.48
CA LYS A 238 13.66 -18.59 2.08
C LYS A 238 12.89 -19.81 1.60
N VAL A 239 12.51 -19.78 0.34
CA VAL A 239 11.96 -20.92 -0.38
C VAL A 239 12.95 -21.29 -1.48
N LYS A 240 13.35 -22.56 -1.54
CA LYS A 240 14.21 -23.08 -2.62
C LYS A 240 13.68 -24.43 -3.10
N ASN A 241 13.36 -24.55 -4.39
CA ASN A 241 12.68 -25.69 -4.98
C ASN A 241 11.42 -26.09 -4.19
N GLY A 242 10.65 -25.08 -3.79
CA GLY A 242 9.45 -25.19 -2.98
C GLY A 242 9.66 -25.58 -1.51
N VAL A 243 10.90 -25.70 -1.03
CA VAL A 243 11.21 -26.00 0.39
C VAL A 243 11.37 -24.72 1.19
N ILE A 244 10.59 -24.58 2.25
CA ILE A 244 10.70 -23.50 3.23
C ILE A 244 11.86 -23.79 4.19
N THR A 245 12.74 -22.81 4.33
CA THR A 245 13.76 -22.74 5.37
C THR A 245 13.63 -21.40 6.09
N ASN A 246 13.19 -21.44 7.35
CA ASN A 246 13.13 -20.25 8.20
C ASN A 246 14.53 -19.68 8.41
N LEU A 247 14.69 -18.37 8.24
CA LEU A 247 15.93 -17.69 8.54
C LEU A 247 15.95 -17.32 10.02
N GLN A 248 17.12 -17.41 10.64
CA GLN A 248 17.28 -16.85 11.98
C GLN A 248 17.26 -15.34 11.87
N ASP A 249 16.43 -14.70 12.70
CA ASP A 249 16.24 -13.26 12.70
C ASP A 249 16.53 -12.64 14.08
N SER A 250 16.40 -11.32 14.16
CA SER A 250 16.72 -10.54 15.36
C SER A 250 15.68 -10.66 16.48
N GLN A 251 14.57 -11.39 16.29
CA GLN A 251 13.49 -11.54 17.26
C GLN A 251 13.81 -12.60 18.33
N THR A 252 14.93 -12.43 19.04
CA THR A 252 15.45 -13.43 19.99
C THR A 252 14.63 -13.60 21.27
N ASP A 253 13.74 -12.63 21.56
CA ASP A 253 12.87 -12.63 22.73
C ASP A 253 11.60 -11.78 22.48
N LYS A 254 10.63 -11.84 23.40
CA LYS A 254 9.34 -11.15 23.27
C LYS A 254 9.44 -9.62 23.25
N THR A 255 10.49 -9.02 23.82
CA THR A 255 10.65 -7.56 23.86
C THR A 255 11.28 -7.00 22.59
N LYS A 256 12.00 -7.86 21.85
CA LYS A 256 12.56 -7.59 20.51
C LYS A 256 11.72 -8.18 19.38
N SER A 257 10.51 -8.62 19.69
CA SER A 257 9.57 -9.18 18.72
C SER A 257 8.47 -8.20 18.39
N LEU A 258 8.01 -8.23 17.14
CA LEU A 258 6.78 -7.55 16.76
C LEU A 258 5.64 -8.18 17.56
N ALA A 259 4.96 -7.40 18.39
CA ALA A 259 4.08 -7.98 19.42
C ALA A 259 2.66 -8.30 18.91
N TYR A 260 2.09 -7.46 18.04
CA TYR A 260 0.67 -7.56 17.71
C TYR A 260 0.35 -7.06 16.29
N LEU A 261 -0.40 -7.88 15.55
CA LEU A 261 -0.99 -7.52 14.27
C LEU A 261 -2.50 -7.80 14.30
N ALA A 262 -3.27 -6.79 13.90
CA ALA A 262 -4.72 -6.76 13.84
C ALA A 262 -5.23 -6.76 12.41
N GLN A 263 -6.48 -7.18 12.27
CA GLN A 263 -7.27 -7.02 11.06
C GLN A 263 -7.75 -5.57 10.86
N GLY A 264 -8.00 -5.17 9.62
CA GLY A 264 -8.48 -3.83 9.27
C GLY A 264 -7.48 -2.69 9.54
N VAL A 265 -6.24 -3.02 9.91
CA VAL A 265 -5.12 -2.09 10.07
C VAL A 265 -4.22 -2.22 8.85
N SER A 266 -3.82 -1.08 8.28
CA SER A 266 -2.84 -1.04 7.20
C SER A 266 -1.42 -1.12 7.75
N TYR A 267 -0.62 -1.96 7.11
CA TYR A 267 0.77 -2.21 7.42
C TYR A 267 1.62 -1.84 6.21
N LYS A 268 2.57 -0.92 6.41
CA LYS A 268 3.63 -0.63 5.46
C LYS A 268 4.77 -1.61 5.71
N VAL A 269 5.15 -2.34 4.67
CA VAL A 269 6.26 -3.30 4.67
C VAL A 269 7.34 -2.77 3.75
N ASP A 270 8.50 -2.45 4.31
CA ASP A 270 9.70 -2.06 3.56
C ASP A 270 10.81 -3.08 3.82
N VAL A 271 11.54 -3.49 2.79
CA VAL A 271 12.55 -4.56 2.87
C VAL A 271 13.82 -4.11 2.18
N ARG A 272 14.86 -3.83 2.98
CA ARG A 272 16.19 -3.54 2.45
C ARG A 272 17.01 -4.81 2.37
N VAL A 273 17.70 -4.97 1.25
CA VAL A 273 18.51 -6.16 0.97
C VAL A 273 19.91 -5.75 0.59
N GLN A 274 20.91 -6.37 1.24
CA GLN A 274 22.31 -6.30 0.87
C GLN A 274 22.82 -7.69 0.54
N ILE A 275 23.57 -7.79 -0.56
CA ILE A 275 24.23 -9.02 -0.99
C ILE A 275 25.73 -8.77 -0.99
N LYS A 276 26.47 -9.48 -0.14
CA LYS A 276 27.92 -9.35 -0.05
C LYS A 276 28.56 -10.68 0.29
N ASN A 277 29.59 -11.07 -0.47
CA ASN A 277 30.34 -12.32 -0.23
C ASN A 277 29.43 -13.56 -0.14
N SER A 278 28.40 -13.65 -0.99
CA SER A 278 27.38 -14.71 -0.97
C SER A 278 26.56 -14.80 0.33
N ILE A 279 26.48 -13.70 1.08
CA ILE A 279 25.59 -13.52 2.22
C ILE A 279 24.53 -12.50 1.84
N VAL A 280 23.26 -12.83 2.09
CA VAL A 280 22.11 -11.95 1.90
C VAL A 280 21.64 -11.48 3.27
N SER A 281 21.76 -10.18 3.53
CA SER A 281 21.21 -9.52 4.72
C SER A 281 19.89 -8.87 4.36
N ILE A 282 18.85 -9.14 5.15
CA ILE A 282 17.46 -8.71 4.91
C ILE A 282 17.01 -7.91 6.13
N ASP A 283 16.77 -6.62 5.95
CA ASP A 283 16.19 -5.74 6.96
C ASP A 283 14.74 -5.44 6.58
N ALA A 284 13.80 -6.09 7.27
CA ALA A 284 12.37 -5.86 7.11
C ALA A 284 11.86 -4.84 8.14
N TYR A 285 11.10 -3.86 7.68
CA TYR A 285 10.50 -2.80 8.49
C TYR A 285 8.98 -2.90 8.37
N ILE A 286 8.29 -3.13 9.49
CA ILE A 286 6.82 -3.15 9.58
C ILE A 286 6.39 -1.94 10.39
N ASN A 287 5.85 -0.90 9.74
CA ASN A 287 5.49 0.37 10.39
C ASN A 287 6.62 0.88 11.33
N ASN A 288 7.87 0.89 10.84
CA ASN A 288 9.12 1.25 11.55
C ASN A 288 9.72 0.20 12.48
N PHE A 289 9.03 -0.89 12.80
CA PHE A 289 9.63 -1.97 13.57
C PHE A 289 10.58 -2.79 12.68
N LYS A 290 11.88 -2.74 12.98
CA LYS A 290 12.94 -3.41 12.21
C LYS A 290 13.17 -4.84 12.70
N VAL A 291 13.23 -5.78 11.76
CA VAL A 291 13.73 -7.15 11.96
C VAL A 291 14.78 -7.48 10.92
N THR A 292 15.92 -8.00 11.37
CA THR A 292 17.04 -8.37 10.52
C THR A 292 17.18 -9.89 10.46
N ALA A 293 17.24 -10.45 9.24
CA ALA A 293 17.57 -11.84 8.98
C ALA A 293 18.78 -11.94 8.05
N VAL A 294 19.53 -13.04 8.15
CA VAL A 294 20.72 -13.28 7.32
C VAL A 294 20.67 -14.69 6.73
N ASP A 295 20.94 -14.79 5.43
CA ASP A 295 21.14 -16.04 4.72
C ASP A 295 22.57 -16.17 4.20
N SER A 296 23.29 -17.18 4.66
CA SER A 296 24.69 -17.44 4.31
C SER A 296 24.89 -18.80 3.62
N SER A 297 23.82 -19.54 3.32
CA SER A 297 23.90 -20.90 2.78
C SER A 297 22.94 -21.09 1.61
N ASN A 298 23.44 -21.56 0.46
CA ASN A 298 22.58 -21.85 -0.71
C ASN A 298 21.63 -20.69 -1.06
N ILE A 299 22.15 -19.45 -1.07
CA ILE A 299 21.38 -18.23 -1.29
C ILE A 299 20.54 -18.28 -2.58
N ILE A 300 19.48 -17.49 -2.63
CA ILE A 300 18.71 -17.26 -3.86
C ILE A 300 19.40 -16.17 -4.67
N SER A 301 19.64 -16.45 -5.95
CA SER A 301 20.22 -15.46 -6.87
C SER A 301 19.22 -14.33 -7.14
N PRO A 302 19.68 -13.07 -7.25
CA PRO A 302 18.81 -11.95 -7.57
C PRO A 302 18.02 -12.15 -8.85
N THR A 303 16.71 -11.93 -8.79
CA THR A 303 15.80 -11.88 -9.95
C THR A 303 15.02 -10.58 -9.95
N SER A 304 14.43 -10.20 -11.07
CA SER A 304 13.55 -9.03 -11.15
C SER A 304 12.12 -9.33 -10.69
N ASN A 305 11.82 -10.58 -10.31
CA ASN A 305 10.49 -10.98 -9.90
C ASN A 305 10.22 -10.62 -8.44
N ILE A 306 9.02 -10.08 -8.23
CA ILE A 306 8.41 -9.89 -6.93
C ILE A 306 7.13 -10.70 -6.86
N ALA A 307 6.73 -11.07 -5.65
CA ALA A 307 5.45 -11.70 -5.43
C ALA A 307 4.73 -11.12 -4.20
N VAL A 308 3.41 -11.14 -4.25
CA VAL A 308 2.55 -10.91 -3.09
C VAL A 308 1.69 -12.15 -2.90
N PHE A 309 1.34 -12.47 -1.65
CA PHE A 309 0.67 -13.73 -1.37
C PHE A 309 -0.29 -13.66 -0.18
N SER A 310 -1.21 -14.64 -0.14
CA SER A 310 -2.01 -14.96 1.02
C SER A 310 -1.87 -16.44 1.36
N ASN A 311 -1.70 -16.71 2.65
CA ASN A 311 -1.61 -18.05 3.23
C ASN A 311 -2.82 -18.37 4.12
N SER A 312 -3.56 -17.35 4.58
CA SER A 312 -4.77 -17.54 5.40
C SER A 312 -5.78 -16.43 5.10
N ASN A 313 -7.02 -16.83 4.80
CA ASN A 313 -8.13 -15.96 4.42
C ASN A 313 -7.80 -15.02 3.24
N SER A 314 -7.87 -13.70 3.41
CA SER A 314 -7.62 -12.75 2.33
C SER A 314 -6.73 -11.61 2.78
N THR A 315 -5.77 -11.30 1.94
CA THR A 315 -4.83 -10.18 2.11
C THR A 315 -5.07 -9.18 0.99
N PHE A 316 -5.08 -7.90 1.33
CA PHE A 316 -5.30 -6.80 0.40
C PHE A 316 -4.02 -5.98 0.31
N PHE A 317 -3.68 -5.55 -0.90
CA PHE A 317 -2.47 -4.79 -1.20
C PHE A 317 -2.84 -3.50 -1.92
N ASP A 318 -2.21 -2.40 -1.52
CA ASP A 318 -2.42 -1.06 -2.09
C ASP A 318 -1.48 -0.84 -3.29
N TYR A 319 -0.20 -1.19 -3.09
CA TYR A 319 0.87 -1.06 -4.08
C TYR A 319 1.96 -2.07 -3.82
N VAL A 320 2.86 -2.25 -4.79
CA VAL A 320 4.13 -2.94 -4.63
C VAL A 320 5.23 -2.16 -5.33
N TYR A 321 6.46 -2.18 -4.81
CA TYR A 321 7.59 -1.58 -5.49
C TYR A 321 8.85 -2.45 -5.41
N SER A 322 9.76 -2.21 -6.35
CA SER A 322 11.09 -2.82 -6.40
C SER A 322 12.10 -1.82 -6.95
N ILE A 323 13.22 -1.64 -6.25
CA ILE A 323 14.20 -0.60 -6.57
C ILE A 323 15.63 -1.12 -6.36
N PRO A 324 16.47 -1.14 -7.40
CA PRO A 324 17.90 -1.33 -7.24
C PRO A 324 18.54 -0.05 -6.68
N LEU A 325 19.47 -0.21 -5.75
CA LEU A 325 20.15 0.89 -5.07
C LEU A 325 21.66 0.87 -5.36
N SER A 326 22.27 2.05 -5.37
CA SER A 326 23.71 2.19 -5.17
C SER A 326 24.08 2.02 -3.69
N GLU A 327 25.35 1.72 -3.41
CA GLU A 327 25.86 1.62 -2.04
C GLU A 327 25.62 2.91 -1.22
N LYS A 328 25.77 4.07 -1.86
CA LYS A 328 25.52 5.37 -1.25
C LYS A 328 24.04 5.52 -0.85
N GLN A 329 23.12 5.22 -1.77
CA GLN A 329 21.68 5.26 -1.48
C GLN A 329 21.27 4.26 -0.40
N TYR A 330 21.90 3.09 -0.37
CA TYR A 330 21.65 2.10 0.68
C TYR A 330 22.09 2.59 2.06
N THR A 331 23.28 3.19 2.14
CA THR A 331 23.91 3.65 3.39
C THR A 331 23.25 4.92 3.93
N ASP A 332 23.02 5.90 3.06
CA ASP A 332 22.52 7.22 3.45
C ASP A 332 20.97 7.27 3.50
N GLY A 333 20.32 6.29 2.86
CA GLY A 333 18.89 6.35 2.55
C GLY A 333 18.63 6.96 1.17
N VAL A 334 17.47 6.63 0.57
CA VAL A 334 17.05 7.11 -0.77
C VAL A 334 16.93 8.64 -0.86
N MET A 335 16.92 9.34 0.27
CA MET A 335 17.15 10.79 0.34
C MET A 335 18.41 11.07 1.13
N ALA A 336 19.38 11.72 0.49
CA ALA A 336 20.35 12.52 1.22
C ALA A 336 19.56 13.61 1.97
N ASP A 337 19.84 13.75 3.26
CA ASP A 337 19.28 14.76 4.14
C ASP A 337 19.42 16.17 3.53
N GLN A 338 18.37 16.68 2.87
CA GLN A 338 18.31 18.08 2.41
C GLN A 338 18.37 19.08 3.58
N TYR A 339 18.30 18.60 4.83
CA TYR A 339 18.37 19.40 6.05
C TYR A 339 19.72 19.28 6.77
N SER A 340 20.76 18.72 6.12
CA SER A 340 22.10 18.64 6.71
C SER A 340 22.54 20.03 7.20
N GLY A 341 22.58 20.20 8.53
CA GLY A 341 22.95 21.45 9.21
C GLY A 341 21.88 22.13 10.07
N ARG A 342 20.60 21.69 10.06
CA ARG A 342 19.54 22.27 10.92
C ARG A 342 19.00 21.36 12.01
N PHE A 343 19.04 20.04 11.82
CA PHE A 343 18.61 19.05 12.82
C PHE A 343 19.64 17.93 12.91
N GLY A 344 19.76 17.28 14.08
CA GLY A 344 20.71 16.18 14.28
C GLY A 344 20.33 14.95 13.46
N SER A 345 21.33 14.26 12.90
CA SER A 345 21.17 13.08 12.03
C SER A 345 20.39 11.90 12.66
N THR A 346 20.14 11.95 13.96
CA THR A 346 19.42 10.94 14.75
C THR A 346 17.96 11.28 15.00
N THR A 347 17.46 12.44 14.55
CA THR A 347 16.12 12.94 14.94
C THR A 347 15.02 12.55 13.95
N LEU A 348 15.36 11.91 12.83
CA LEU A 348 14.41 11.67 11.73
C LEU A 348 14.47 10.21 11.25
N ASP A 349 13.69 9.36 11.91
CA ASP A 349 13.40 8.01 11.43
C ASP A 349 12.24 8.08 10.42
N PHE A 350 12.51 7.72 9.17
CA PHE A 350 11.58 7.82 8.06
C PHE A 350 11.19 6.42 7.53
N LEU A 351 9.92 6.23 7.20
CA LEU A 351 9.42 5.08 6.44
C LEU A 351 9.86 5.18 4.98
N TYR A 352 10.23 4.05 4.38
CA TYR A 352 10.97 4.05 3.12
C TYR A 352 10.07 4.18 1.90
N GLY A 353 8.80 3.74 1.99
CA GLY A 353 7.78 3.99 0.96
C GLY A 353 7.42 5.48 0.75
N ASP A 354 7.49 6.29 1.80
CA ASP A 354 7.23 7.74 1.73
C ASP A 354 8.41 8.52 1.11
N LYS A 355 9.61 7.92 1.07
CA LYS A 355 10.82 8.43 0.38
C LYS A 355 10.83 8.17 -1.12
N LEU A 356 9.86 7.43 -1.67
CA LEU A 356 9.88 7.03 -3.09
C LEU A 356 9.27 8.07 -4.03
N SER A 357 8.39 8.95 -3.53
CA SER A 357 7.75 9.97 -4.38
C SER A 357 8.55 11.28 -4.43
N SER A 358 9.27 11.63 -3.35
CA SER A 358 9.69 13.02 -3.09
C SER A 358 11.11 13.40 -3.54
N GLY A 359 11.77 12.63 -4.41
CA GLY A 359 13.17 12.94 -4.72
C GLY A 359 13.91 11.94 -5.59
N PHE A 360 13.27 11.43 -6.65
CA PHE A 360 14.06 11.09 -7.83
C PHE A 360 14.60 12.39 -8.42
N GLU A 361 15.67 12.92 -7.81
CA GLU A 361 16.61 13.69 -8.59
C GLU A 361 16.96 12.84 -9.79
N ASN A 362 16.87 13.49 -10.94
CA ASN A 362 17.21 13.10 -12.30
C ASN A 362 18.71 12.71 -12.39
N SER A 363 19.15 11.81 -11.51
CA SER A 363 20.53 11.47 -11.15
C SER A 363 21.03 10.24 -11.91
N GLY A 364 20.31 9.82 -12.95
CA GLY A 364 20.83 8.85 -13.91
C GLY A 364 20.83 7.38 -13.48
N ILE A 365 20.23 7.01 -12.34
CA ILE A 365 19.89 5.61 -12.07
C ILE A 365 18.44 5.37 -12.45
N SER A 366 18.25 4.95 -13.70
CA SER A 366 17.02 4.32 -14.19
C SER A 366 16.85 2.96 -13.52
N GLY A 367 15.68 2.65 -12.96
CA GLY A 367 15.34 1.24 -12.76
C GLY A 367 14.39 0.86 -11.62
N GLY A 368 13.94 1.79 -10.77
CA GLY A 368 12.87 1.48 -9.82
C GLY A 368 11.53 1.30 -10.55
N LYS A 369 10.72 0.31 -10.14
CA LYS A 369 9.34 0.16 -10.60
C LYS A 369 8.39 0.12 -9.41
N ILE A 370 7.25 0.78 -9.55
CA ILE A 370 6.11 0.69 -8.66
C ILE A 370 4.92 0.22 -9.48
N ASP A 371 4.10 -0.65 -8.89
CA ASP A 371 2.80 -1.01 -9.42
C ASP A 371 1.75 -0.73 -8.36
N GLU A 372 0.79 0.10 -8.73
CA GLU A 372 -0.34 0.46 -7.88
C GLU A 372 -1.55 -0.32 -8.34
N PHE A 373 -2.32 -0.83 -7.39
CA PHE A 373 -3.46 -1.67 -7.76
C PHE A 373 -4.69 -0.79 -7.99
N GLY A 374 -5.33 -0.93 -9.16
CA GLY A 374 -6.53 -0.20 -9.56
C GLY A 374 -6.28 1.28 -9.95
N THR A 375 -7.37 2.03 -10.13
CA THR A 375 -7.28 3.46 -10.48
C THR A 375 -6.97 4.26 -9.20
N VAL A 376 -5.81 4.90 -9.16
CA VAL A 376 -5.41 5.75 -8.03
C VAL A 376 -5.60 7.21 -8.43
N ALA A 377 -6.43 7.92 -7.67
CA ALA A 377 -6.53 9.37 -7.75
C ALA A 377 -5.85 9.97 -6.52
N ARG A 378 -4.97 10.97 -6.73
CA ARG A 378 -4.30 11.70 -5.65
C ARG A 378 -4.85 13.11 -5.56
N GLU A 379 -5.17 13.56 -4.36
CA GLU A 379 -5.58 14.95 -4.12
C GLU A 379 -4.37 15.88 -4.17
N LEU A 380 -4.48 16.96 -4.95
CA LEU A 380 -3.54 18.09 -4.92
C LEU A 380 -4.23 19.29 -4.27
N LEU A 381 -3.50 19.93 -3.38
CA LEU A 381 -3.89 21.18 -2.76
C LEU A 381 -3.08 22.31 -3.36
N LYS A 382 -3.78 23.34 -3.84
CA LYS A 382 -3.20 24.61 -4.23
C LYS A 382 -3.41 25.63 -3.12
N VAL A 383 -2.33 26.20 -2.59
CA VAL A 383 -2.36 27.18 -1.51
C VAL A 383 -1.84 28.52 -2.02
N ASN A 384 -2.66 29.57 -1.87
CA ASN A 384 -2.22 30.95 -2.11
C ASN A 384 -1.93 31.63 -0.78
N ILE A 385 -0.67 31.97 -0.54
CA ILE A 385 -0.18 32.60 0.69
C ILE A 385 0.11 34.07 0.41
N LYS A 386 -0.35 34.94 1.30
CA LYS A 386 0.04 36.35 1.34
C LYS A 386 0.98 36.54 2.53
N TYR A 387 2.13 37.17 2.32
CA TYR A 387 3.08 37.38 3.42
C TYR A 387 2.52 38.39 4.43
N ASP A 388 2.83 38.24 5.72
CA ASP A 388 2.35 39.20 6.72
C ASP A 388 3.08 40.55 6.56
N SER A 389 4.40 40.49 6.37
CA SER A 389 5.23 41.65 6.06
C SER A 389 5.46 41.73 4.54
N ARG A 390 4.75 42.64 3.87
CA ARG A 390 4.87 42.88 2.43
C ARG A 390 5.42 44.28 2.15
N PRO A 391 6.39 44.46 1.23
CA PRO A 391 7.06 43.41 0.46
C PRO A 391 8.08 42.62 1.30
N ALA A 392 8.31 41.35 0.96
CA ALA A 392 9.34 40.49 1.54
C ALA A 392 10.22 39.85 0.46
N PHE A 393 11.36 39.30 0.88
CA PHE A 393 12.27 38.52 0.04
C PHE A 393 12.14 37.03 0.37
N PRO A 394 11.25 36.29 -0.31
CA PRO A 394 11.05 34.88 -0.04
C PRO A 394 12.22 34.04 -0.54
N ILE A 395 12.61 33.02 0.23
CA ILE A 395 13.75 32.16 -0.08
C ILE A 395 13.28 30.89 -0.80
N ILE A 396 12.49 30.06 -0.12
CA ILE A 396 11.92 28.81 -0.64
C ILE A 396 10.60 28.50 0.08
N THR A 397 9.74 27.71 -0.57
CA THR A 397 8.63 27.02 0.12
C THR A 397 9.16 25.75 0.76
N SER A 398 8.75 25.45 2.00
CA SER A 398 9.09 24.22 2.70
C SER A 398 7.87 23.65 3.40
N LEU A 399 7.76 22.32 3.41
CA LEU A 399 6.71 21.58 4.12
C LEU A 399 7.01 21.42 5.62
N GLY A 400 8.12 21.98 6.10
CA GLY A 400 8.55 21.82 7.49
C GLY A 400 8.76 20.36 7.85
N LEU A 401 8.05 19.87 8.88
CA LEU A 401 8.08 18.49 9.35
C LEU A 401 6.94 17.63 8.78
N ASN A 402 6.08 18.17 7.91
CA ASN A 402 4.96 17.42 7.37
C ASN A 402 5.43 16.45 6.29
N GLN A 403 5.33 15.15 6.57
CA GLN A 403 5.79 14.05 5.71
C GLN A 403 4.67 13.44 4.86
N PHE A 404 3.43 13.90 5.03
CA PHE A 404 2.25 13.31 4.37
C PHE A 404 1.85 14.03 3.08
N VAL A 405 2.58 15.08 2.71
CA VAL A 405 2.28 15.94 1.56
C VAL A 405 3.58 16.14 0.79
N GLU A 406 3.48 16.24 -0.53
CA GLU A 406 4.61 16.54 -1.40
C GLU A 406 4.43 17.91 -2.06
N LEU A 407 5.53 18.66 -2.17
CA LEU A 407 5.55 19.97 -2.81
C LEU A 407 5.81 19.78 -4.31
N LEU A 408 4.75 19.85 -5.12
CA LEU A 408 4.84 19.64 -6.57
C LEU A 408 5.37 20.86 -7.34
N GLY A 409 5.18 22.05 -6.79
CA GLY A 409 5.62 23.28 -7.42
C GLY A 409 5.34 24.47 -6.51
N TYR A 410 5.98 25.60 -6.80
CA TYR A 410 5.64 26.85 -6.15
C TYR A 410 6.09 28.04 -7.00
N ARG A 411 5.45 29.19 -6.79
CA ARG A 411 5.83 30.48 -7.36
C ARG A 411 5.89 31.51 -6.25
N LEU A 412 7.06 32.10 -6.06
CA LEU A 412 7.30 33.14 -5.06
C LEU A 412 7.33 34.51 -5.74
N ASN A 413 6.73 35.52 -5.10
CA ASN A 413 6.90 36.92 -5.45
C ASN A 413 7.00 37.76 -4.16
N SER A 414 7.35 39.04 -4.25
CA SER A 414 7.55 39.87 -3.05
C SER A 414 6.30 40.08 -2.17
N PHE A 415 5.12 39.69 -2.66
CA PHE A 415 3.83 39.89 -1.98
C PHE A 415 3.17 38.58 -1.51
N GLY A 416 3.70 37.42 -1.90
CA GLY A 416 3.10 36.14 -1.56
C GLY A 416 3.72 34.95 -2.29
N ALA A 417 3.19 33.78 -1.98
CA ALA A 417 3.52 32.52 -2.62
C ALA A 417 2.26 31.86 -3.18
N GLU A 418 2.40 31.18 -4.30
CA GLU A 418 1.46 30.17 -4.78
C GLU A 418 2.19 28.83 -4.67
N VAL A 419 1.57 27.87 -3.99
CA VAL A 419 2.13 26.57 -3.64
C VAL A 419 1.20 25.49 -4.16
#